data_AF-A0AA38C6Y3-F1
#
_entry.id   AF-A0AA38C6Y3-F1
#
_cell.length_a   1.000
_cell.length_b   1.000
_cell.length_c   1.000
_cell.angle_alpha   90.00
_cell.angle_beta   90.00
_cell.angle_gamma   90.00
#
_symmetry.space_group_name_H-M   'P 1'
#
loop_
_entity.id
_entity.type
_entity.pdbx_description
1 polymer ?
#
loop_
_entity_poly.entity_id
_entity_poly.type
_entity_poly.pdbx_seq_one_letter_code
_entity_poly.pdbx_strand_id
1 'polypeptide(L)'
;SISLRRGLGALVEYNEKKIFDVKLKEVKAVLMTLITENTDIDEVIETVKQRHKESKLPDIEIVRLLRDALMDVVQWSSKNQQQNANSALRQ
;
A
#
# COMPACT_ATOMS: atom_id res chain seq x y z
N SER A 1 -24.10 31.46 -13.01
CA SER A 1 -24.05 30.03 -13.38
C SER A 1 -22.63 29.49 -13.61
N ILE A 2 -21.62 30.32 -13.95
CA ILE A 2 -20.24 29.87 -14.23
C ILE A 2 -19.47 29.47 -12.96
N SER A 3 -19.61 30.20 -11.85
CA SER A 3 -18.92 29.88 -10.58
C SER A 3 -19.37 28.56 -9.95
N LEU A 4 -20.66 28.22 -10.06
CA LEU A 4 -21.20 26.93 -9.59
C LEU A 4 -20.62 25.75 -10.38
N ARG A 5 -20.51 25.87 -11.71
CA ARG A 5 -19.89 24.84 -12.55
C ARG A 5 -18.40 24.64 -12.23
N ARG A 6 -17.65 25.72 -11.99
CA ARG A 6 -16.24 25.65 -11.57
C ARG A 6 -16.07 25.03 -10.18
N GLY A 7 -16.94 25.37 -9.22
CA GLY A 7 -16.92 24.79 -7.88
C GLY A 7 -17.23 23.29 -7.86
N LEU A 8 -18.18 22.84 -8.69
CA LEU A 8 -18.48 21.42 -8.85
C LEU A 8 -17.33 20.65 -9.49
N GLY A 9 -16.63 21.24 -10.47
CA GLY A 9 -15.44 20.63 -11.07
C GLY A 9 -14.32 20.37 -10.06
N ALA A 10 -13.99 21.37 -9.24
CA ALA A 10 -12.98 21.22 -8.19
C ALA A 10 -13.36 20.16 -7.14
N LEU A 11 -14.65 20.03 -6.83
CA LEU A 11 -15.14 19.02 -5.90
C LEU A 11 -15.06 17.60 -6.48
N VAL A 12 -15.35 17.44 -7.77
CA VAL A 12 -15.20 16.16 -8.48
C VAL A 12 -13.74 15.73 -8.51
N GLU A 13 -12.83 16.63 -8.89
CA GLU A 13 -11.39 16.34 -8.92
C GLU A 13 -10.85 15.95 -7.53
N TYR A 14 -11.26 16.69 -6.49
CA TYR A 14 -10.91 16.35 -5.12
C TYR A 14 -11.44 14.97 -4.71
N ASN A 15 -12.69 14.66 -5.07
CA ASN A 15 -13.30 13.37 -4.76
C ASN A 15 -12.60 12.21 -5.48
N GLU A 16 -12.26 12.38 -6.76
CA GLU A 16 -11.50 11.39 -7.54
C GLU A 16 -10.14 11.12 -6.90
N LYS A 17 -9.41 12.18 -6.51
CA LYS A 17 -8.14 12.05 -5.79
C LYS A 17 -8.31 11.33 -4.46
N LYS A 18 -9.35 11.66 -3.69
CA LYS A 18 -9.62 11.00 -2.41
C LYS A 18 -9.94 9.52 -2.58
N ILE A 19 -10.74 9.16 -3.57
CA ILE A 19 -11.07 7.75 -3.87
C ILE A 19 -9.80 7.00 -4.27
N PHE A 20 -8.95 7.61 -5.10
CA PHE A 20 -7.65 7.04 -5.47
C PHE A 20 -6.79 6.76 -4.23
N ASP A 21 -6.61 7.75 -3.36
CA ASP A 21 -5.80 7.62 -2.14
C ASP A 21 -6.33 6.53 -1.20
N VAL A 22 -7.65 6.42 -1.05
CA VAL A 22 -8.30 5.41 -0.21
C VAL A 22 -8.05 4.00 -0.76
N LYS A 23 -8.28 3.81 -2.06
CA LYS A 23 -8.04 2.51 -2.71
C LYS A 23 -6.59 2.07 -2.61
N LEU A 24 -5.66 3.00 -2.81
CA LEU A 24 -4.22 2.70 -2.68
C LEU A 24 -3.89 2.22 -1.26
N LYS A 25 -4.45 2.86 -0.23
CA LYS A 25 -4.28 2.45 1.17
C LYS A 25 -4.88 1.09 1.47
N GLU A 26 -6.06 0.79 0.92
CA GLU A 26 -6.73 -0.51 1.09
C GLU A 26 -5.88 -1.65 0.50
N VAL A 27 -5.34 -1.47 -0.71
CA VAL A 27 -4.46 -2.46 -1.34
C VAL A 27 -3.20 -2.67 -0.49
N LYS A 28 -2.60 -1.59 0.03
CA LYS A 28 -1.40 -1.68 0.89
C LYS A 28 -1.70 -2.42 2.18
N ALA A 29 -2.84 -2.13 2.83
CA ALA A 29 -3.24 -2.80 4.06
C ALA A 29 -3.37 -4.32 3.88
N VAL A 30 -4.05 -4.75 2.80
CA VAL A 30 -4.20 -6.17 2.47
C VAL A 30 -2.84 -6.82 2.25
N LEU A 31 -1.96 -6.20 1.45
CA LEU A 31 -0.61 -6.72 1.21
C LEU A 31 0.19 -6.88 2.51
N MET A 32 0.14 -5.89 3.40
CA MET A 32 0.84 -5.95 4.69
C MET A 32 0.31 -7.07 5.59
N THR A 33 -1.01 -7.32 5.58
CA THR A 33 -1.60 -8.46 6.28
C THR A 33 -1.04 -9.77 5.78
N LEU A 34 -1.05 -9.99 4.45
CA LEU A 34 -0.52 -11.23 3.85
C LEU A 34 0.96 -11.46 4.16
N ILE A 35 1.77 -10.39 4.13
CA ILE A 35 3.20 -10.49 4.50
C ILE A 35 3.35 -10.87 5.96
N THR A 36 2.56 -10.26 6.86
CA THR A 36 2.61 -10.53 8.30
C THR A 36 2.20 -11.96 8.62
N GLU A 37 1.21 -12.48 7.89
CA GLU A 37 0.72 -13.86 8.02
C GLU A 37 1.64 -14.89 7.35
N ASN A 38 2.72 -14.43 6.68
CA ASN A 38 3.63 -15.27 5.92
C ASN A 38 2.88 -16.17 4.92
N THR A 39 1.87 -15.59 4.27
CA THR A 39 1.04 -16.25 3.26
C THR A 39 1.90 -16.73 2.10
N ASP A 40 1.49 -17.85 1.47
CA ASP A 40 2.17 -18.38 0.30
C ASP A 40 2.21 -17.36 -0.84
N ILE A 41 3.34 -17.32 -1.57
CA ILE A 41 3.59 -16.30 -2.58
C ILE A 41 2.60 -16.38 -3.75
N ASP A 42 2.11 -17.56 -4.12
CA ASP A 42 1.16 -17.70 -5.22
C ASP A 42 -0.21 -17.12 -4.82
N GLU A 43 -0.62 -17.32 -3.57
CA GLU A 43 -1.83 -16.72 -3.00
C GLU A 43 -1.71 -15.19 -2.88
N VAL A 44 -0.52 -14.68 -2.50
CA VAL A 44 -0.25 -13.24 -2.50
C VAL A 44 -0.39 -12.66 -3.90
N ILE A 45 0.20 -13.30 -4.90
CA ILE A 45 0.13 -12.85 -6.30
C ILE A 45 -1.32 -12.79 -6.78
N GLU A 46 -2.10 -13.84 -6.53
CA GLU A 46 -3.50 -13.88 -6.96
C GLU A 46 -4.34 -12.82 -6.26
N THR A 47 -4.15 -12.63 -4.96
CA THR A 47 -4.84 -11.60 -4.18
C THR A 47 -4.50 -10.20 -4.71
N VAL A 48 -3.24 -9.91 -5.00
CA VAL A 48 -2.80 -8.60 -5.53
C VAL A 48 -3.41 -8.37 -6.92
N LYS A 49 -3.45 -9.37 -7.81
CA LYS A 49 -4.10 -9.27 -9.12
C LYS A 49 -5.59 -8.95 -8.98
N GLN A 50 -6.29 -9.63 -8.08
CA GLN A 50 -7.71 -9.40 -7.85
C GLN A 50 -7.95 -7.97 -7.32
N ARG A 51 -7.19 -7.53 -6.31
CA ARG A 51 -7.30 -6.17 -5.76
C ARG A 51 -6.93 -5.08 -6.76
N HIS A 52 -5.95 -5.33 -7.63
CA HIS A 52 -5.63 -4.43 -8.73
C HIS A 52 -6.84 -4.26 -9.68
N LYS A 53 -7.44 -5.36 -10.10
CA LYS A 53 -8.62 -5.36 -10.98
C LYS A 53 -9.81 -4.61 -10.37
N GLU A 54 -10.05 -4.78 -9.07
CA GLU A 54 -11.15 -4.11 -8.35
C GLU A 54 -10.89 -2.62 -8.13
N SER A 55 -9.66 -2.25 -7.78
CA SER A 55 -9.31 -0.87 -7.47
C SER A 55 -9.30 0.03 -8.72
N LYS A 56 -9.03 -0.53 -9.91
CA LYS A 56 -8.82 0.23 -11.16
C LYS A 56 -7.71 1.28 -11.04
N LEU A 57 -6.73 1.02 -10.17
CA LEU A 57 -5.53 1.83 -10.07
C LEU A 57 -4.63 1.60 -11.30
N PRO A 58 -3.81 2.58 -11.71
CA PRO A 58 -2.81 2.37 -12.75
C PRO A 58 -1.75 1.35 -12.31
N ASP A 59 -1.25 0.54 -13.24
CA ASP A 59 -0.21 -0.48 -12.99
C ASP A 59 1.01 0.10 -12.24
N ILE A 60 1.45 1.31 -12.62
CA ILE A 60 2.61 1.98 -12.02
C ILE A 60 2.42 2.22 -10.51
N GLU A 61 1.20 2.46 -10.07
CA GLU A 61 0.87 2.72 -8.67
C GLU A 61 0.87 1.42 -7.86
N ILE A 62 0.44 0.30 -8.47
CA ILE A 62 0.57 -1.03 -7.87
C ILE A 62 2.04 -1.43 -7.71
N VAL A 63 2.86 -1.22 -8.74
CA VAL A 63 4.30 -1.52 -8.69
C VAL A 63 4.99 -0.69 -7.60
N ARG A 64 4.68 0.60 -7.50
CA ARG A 64 5.20 1.47 -6.43
C ARG A 64 4.78 0.98 -5.05
N LEU A 65 3.50 0.66 -4.87
CA LEU A 65 2.98 0.13 -3.62
C LEU A 65 3.67 -1.17 -3.19
N LEU A 66 3.84 -2.12 -4.10
CA LEU A 66 4.53 -3.38 -3.84
C LEU A 66 5.97 -3.12 -3.41
N ARG A 67 6.69 -2.26 -4.15
CA ARG A 67 8.06 -1.88 -3.84
C ARG A 67 8.16 -1.26 -2.45
N ASP A 68 7.29 -0.31 -2.13
CA ASP A 68 7.31 0.41 -0.86
C ASP A 68 6.97 -0.52 0.32
N ALA A 69 5.97 -1.38 0.18
CA ALA A 69 5.61 -2.35 1.21
C ALA A 69 6.74 -3.36 1.49
N LEU A 70 7.41 -3.87 0.45
CA LEU A 70 8.56 -4.76 0.62
C LEU A 70 9.75 -4.03 1.26
N MET A 71 10.01 -2.78 0.87
CA MET A 71 11.06 -1.96 1.49
C MET A 71 10.78 -1.70 2.97
N ASP A 72 9.53 -1.39 3.34
CA ASP A 72 9.12 -1.19 4.73
C ASP A 72 9.41 -2.45 5.57
N VAL A 73 9.08 -3.63 5.04
CA VAL A 73 9.28 -4.92 5.71
C VAL A 73 10.77 -5.25 5.89
N VAL A 74 11.57 -5.09 4.83
CA VAL A 74 13.02 -5.31 4.89
C VAL A 74 13.68 -4.37 5.90
N GLN A 75 13.31 -3.08 5.87
CA GLN A 75 13.84 -2.09 6.81
C GLN A 75 13.46 -2.43 8.25
N TRP A 76 12.23 -2.88 8.49
CA TRP A 76 11.78 -3.29 9.82
C TRP A 76 12.55 -4.50 10.34
N SER A 77 12.76 -5.52 9.50
CA SER A 77 13.55 -6.70 9.85
C SER A 77 14.99 -6.35 10.25
N SER A 78 15.64 -5.46 9.51
CA SER A 78 17.01 -4.99 9.82
C SER A 78 17.11 -4.32 11.20
N LYS A 79 16.15 -3.44 11.53
CA LYS A 79 16.10 -2.80 12.86
C LYS A 79 15.93 -3.83 13.98
N ASN A 80 15.05 -4.81 13.78
CA ASN A 80 14.82 -5.87 14.76
C ASN A 80 16.08 -6.71 15.00
N GLN A 81 16.81 -7.04 13.93
CA GLN A 81 18.06 -7.79 14.02
C GLN A 81 19.12 -7.04 14.85
N GLN A 82 19.26 -5.73 14.62
CA GLN A 82 20.20 -4.88 15.36
C GLN A 82 19.84 -4.78 16.85
N GLN A 83 18.55 -4.65 17.17
CA GLN A 83 18.08 -4.63 18.56
C GLN A 83 18.40 -5.95 19.27
N ASN A 84 18.15 -7.09 18.63
CA ASN A 84 18.43 -8.41 19.20
C ASN A 84 19.94 -8.62 19.46
N ALA A 85 20.80 -8.21 18.51
CA ALA A 85 22.24 -8.27 18.67
C ALA A 85 22.73 -7.42 19.86
N ASN A 86 22.23 -6.19 20.00
CA ASN A 86 22.59 -5.30 21.11
C ASN A 86 22.12 -5.83 22.47
N SER A 87 20.95 -6.47 22.52
CA SER A 87 20.45 -7.11 23.75
C SER A 87 21.32 -8.30 24.15
N ALA A 88 21.76 -9.13 23.18
CA ALA A 88 22.62 -10.28 23.45
C ALA A 88 24.02 -9.88 23.95
N LEU A 89 24.59 -8.77 23.45
CA LEU A 89 25.89 -8.26 23.90
C LEU A 89 25.88 -7.63 25.31
N ARG A 90 24.69 -7.31 25.84
CA ARG A 90 24.49 -6.71 27.16
C ARG A 90 24.13 -7.74 28.24
N GLN A 91 23.93 -9.00 27.87
CA GLN A 91 23.75 -10.13 28.79
C GLN A 91 25.11 -10.71 29.18
#